data_AF-G8RT95-F1
#
_entry.id   AF-G8RT95-F1
#
_cell.length_a   1.000
_cell.length_b   1.000
_cell.length_c   1.000
_cell.angle_alpha   90.00
_cell.angle_beta   90.00
_cell.angle_gamma   90.00
#
_symmetry.space_group_name_H-M   'P 1'
#
loop_
_entity.id
_entity.type
_entity.pdbx_description
1 polymer ?
#
loop_
_entity_poly.entity_id
_entity_poly.type
_entity_poly.pdbx_seq_one_letter_code
_entity_poly.pdbx_strand_id
1 'polypeptide(L)'
;MESRRLFLPHSGYRAGSLTGLRAVAALLIVGTHAAYGTGQLSNGYLGALYARLEVGVPIFFVLSGFLLFRPWVRAAANGTSSPSLRRYAFRRIRRIAPAYIVVVLIAYGLYEFRDAGPNPGHTWTGLLEHLTLTQIYQPVYFYVMHQGLTQTWSLAVEFAFYAVMPLLAALLLTTICRGVWRPGLLLAGLGCMGAITVVWLSIQHTTDWLPSSAGIWLPAHLVYFVGGMVLAVLQVHRRRVNPAITGVIAVLGFLAVSTSIAGDVTAGTEALWQNLTKVFLYVVVACSAVAVLALSEGSGFERLLGTRPVVWLGEISYEVFLLHVIMMEIAMSSVLHWPVFSGSWPIVFAVTLIMTIPPAWLLHRWTRPRWMSETERSTLDENDNTDADEHHRQRDVAPSGEQPGDRGPRRRRVLTTSSRGT
;
A
#
# COMPACT_ATOMS: atom_id res chain seq x y z
N MET A 1 -13.74 -31.11 18.45
CA MET A 1 -14.18 -30.28 17.32
C MET A 1 -13.60 -28.88 17.54
N GLU A 2 -12.28 -28.76 17.46
CA GLU A 2 -11.50 -27.54 17.70
C GLU A 2 -10.12 -27.79 17.09
N SER A 3 -9.44 -26.73 16.65
CA SER A 3 -8.07 -26.72 16.07
C SER A 3 -7.93 -27.09 14.58
N ARG A 4 -8.53 -26.29 13.69
CA ARG A 4 -7.91 -25.96 12.40
C ARG A 4 -7.76 -24.44 12.26
N ARG A 5 -6.99 -23.83 13.17
CA ARG A 5 -6.33 -22.56 12.84
C ARG A 5 -5.08 -22.94 12.06
N LEU A 6 -5.26 -23.10 10.75
CA LEU A 6 -4.17 -23.25 9.80
C LEU A 6 -3.17 -22.12 10.06
N PHE A 7 -1.93 -22.50 10.36
CA PHE A 7 -0.77 -21.64 10.28
C PHE A 7 -0.63 -21.16 8.83
N LEU A 8 -1.29 -20.05 8.50
CA LEU A 8 -0.86 -19.27 7.36
C LEU A 8 0.53 -18.72 7.74
N PRO A 9 1.56 -18.93 6.92
CA PRO A 9 2.87 -18.34 7.19
C PRO A 9 2.70 -16.84 7.42
N HIS A 10 3.34 -16.29 8.46
CA HIS A 10 3.22 -14.90 8.89
C HIS A 10 3.44 -13.88 7.74
N SER A 11 4.11 -14.28 6.66
CA SER A 11 4.30 -13.51 5.43
C SER A 11 2.99 -13.29 4.65
N GLY A 12 2.12 -14.29 4.55
CA GLY A 12 0.83 -14.21 3.82
C GLY A 12 -0.20 -13.39 4.59
N TYR A 13 -0.23 -13.51 5.91
CA TYR A 13 -1.14 -12.74 6.75
C TYR A 13 -0.86 -11.24 6.74
N ARG A 14 0.43 -10.87 6.84
CA ARG A 14 0.88 -9.48 6.74
C ARG A 14 0.64 -8.88 5.35
N ALA A 15 0.80 -9.68 4.29
CA ALA A 15 0.45 -9.24 2.95
C ALA A 15 -1.05 -8.94 2.85
N GLY A 16 -1.90 -9.80 3.42
CA GLY A 16 -3.34 -9.59 3.52
C GLY A 16 -3.71 -8.31 4.27
N SER A 17 -3.15 -8.07 5.46
CA SER A 17 -3.49 -6.88 6.25
C SER A 17 -3.05 -5.56 5.59
N LEU A 18 -1.90 -5.54 4.91
CA LEU A 18 -1.48 -4.39 4.09
C LEU A 18 -2.40 -4.18 2.88
N THR A 19 -2.93 -5.25 2.28
CA THR A 19 -3.99 -5.15 1.27
C THR A 19 -5.27 -4.59 1.88
N GLY A 20 -5.66 -5.04 3.07
CA GLY A 20 -6.80 -4.49 3.80
C GLY A 20 -6.66 -3.00 4.14
N LEU A 21 -5.45 -2.52 4.44
CA LEU A 21 -5.19 -1.10 4.64
C LEU A 21 -5.45 -0.27 3.36
N ARG A 22 -5.25 -0.85 2.17
CA ARG A 22 -5.61 -0.19 0.91
C ARG A 22 -7.12 -0.02 0.77
N ALA A 23 -7.92 -0.96 1.29
CA ALA A 23 -9.36 -0.83 1.34
C ALA A 23 -9.76 0.38 2.19
N VAL A 24 -9.19 0.49 3.40
CA VAL A 24 -9.41 1.64 4.29
C VAL A 24 -9.02 2.95 3.60
N ALA A 25 -7.82 3.01 3.01
CA ALA A 25 -7.37 4.20 2.30
C ALA A 25 -8.29 4.63 1.16
N ALA A 26 -8.80 3.67 0.37
CA ALA A 26 -9.77 3.96 -0.70
C ALA A 26 -11.11 4.48 -0.13
N LEU A 27 -11.63 3.87 0.94
CA LEU A 27 -12.86 4.31 1.59
C LEU A 27 -12.74 5.72 2.17
N LEU A 28 -11.59 6.06 2.77
CA LEU A 28 -11.33 7.42 3.26
C LEU A 28 -11.38 8.44 2.10
N ILE A 29 -10.78 8.11 0.95
CA ILE A 29 -10.81 8.97 -0.24
C ILE A 29 -12.25 9.16 -0.76
N VAL A 30 -13.04 8.08 -0.85
CA VAL A 30 -14.46 8.18 -1.23
C VAL A 30 -15.22 9.06 -0.23
N GLY A 31 -14.90 8.95 1.06
CA GLY A 31 -15.48 9.76 2.13
C GLY A 31 -15.22 11.26 1.98
N THR A 32 -13.99 11.68 1.69
CA THR A 32 -13.70 13.12 1.48
C THR A 32 -14.39 13.65 0.22
N HIS A 33 -14.42 12.87 -0.88
CA HIS A 33 -15.10 13.29 -2.11
C HIS A 33 -16.63 13.36 -1.92
N ALA A 34 -17.22 12.45 -1.14
CA ALA A 34 -18.64 12.53 -0.79
C ALA A 34 -18.93 13.79 0.05
N ALA A 35 -18.01 14.19 0.93
CA ALA A 35 -18.16 15.39 1.75
C ALA A 35 -18.00 16.67 0.93
N TYR A 36 -17.07 16.68 -0.03
CA TYR A 36 -16.97 17.74 -1.03
C TYR A 36 -18.26 17.83 -1.85
N GLY A 37 -18.71 16.72 -2.44
CA GLY A 37 -19.90 16.66 -3.29
C GLY A 37 -21.19 17.07 -2.58
N THR A 38 -21.27 16.91 -1.25
CA THR A 38 -22.43 17.30 -0.43
C THR A 38 -22.29 18.67 0.25
N GLY A 39 -21.18 19.39 0.01
CA GLY A 39 -20.94 20.71 0.62
C GLY A 39 -20.67 20.65 2.13
N GLN A 40 -20.32 19.48 2.67
CA GLN A 40 -20.20 19.25 4.11
C GLN A 40 -18.84 19.70 4.67
N LEU A 41 -17.88 20.05 3.81
CA LEU A 41 -16.53 20.45 4.24
C LEU A 41 -16.52 21.71 5.12
N SER A 42 -17.52 22.58 4.97
CA SER A 42 -17.67 23.81 5.77
C SER A 42 -18.41 23.60 7.11
N ASN A 43 -18.82 22.37 7.46
CA ASN A 43 -19.65 22.12 8.63
C ASN A 43 -18.85 21.97 9.93
N GLY A 44 -18.17 23.05 10.32
CA GLY A 44 -17.40 23.13 11.55
C GLY A 44 -16.36 22.01 11.67
N TYR A 45 -16.21 21.47 12.88
CA TYR A 45 -15.22 20.41 13.14
C TYR A 45 -15.53 19.09 12.40
N LEU A 46 -16.82 18.76 12.21
CA LEU A 46 -17.19 17.55 11.46
C LEU A 46 -16.84 17.68 9.98
N GLY A 47 -17.07 18.86 9.39
CA GLY A 47 -16.62 19.17 8.04
C GLY A 47 -15.11 19.09 7.89
N ALA A 48 -14.37 19.59 8.87
CA ALA A 48 -12.91 19.46 8.91
C ALA A 48 -12.47 17.98 8.97
N LEU A 49 -13.09 17.15 9.83
CA LEU A 49 -12.82 15.70 9.88
C LEU A 49 -13.05 15.04 8.51
N TYR A 50 -14.15 15.37 7.83
CA TYR A 50 -14.47 14.82 6.52
C TYR A 50 -13.46 15.24 5.44
N ALA A 51 -13.01 16.49 5.47
CA ALA A 51 -11.96 16.97 4.58
C ALA A 51 -10.68 16.15 4.70
N ARG A 52 -10.27 15.89 5.95
CA ARG A 52 -9.02 15.16 6.26
C ARG A 52 -9.06 13.68 5.97
N LEU A 53 -10.21 13.11 5.58
CA LEU A 53 -10.25 11.73 5.04
C LEU A 53 -9.40 11.61 3.76
N GLU A 54 -8.99 12.71 3.13
CA GLU A 54 -7.96 12.73 2.08
C GLU A 54 -6.62 12.08 2.50
N VAL A 55 -6.37 11.91 3.81
CA VAL A 55 -5.20 11.19 4.35
C VAL A 55 -5.03 9.77 3.78
N GLY A 56 -6.10 9.20 3.20
CA GLY A 56 -6.02 7.99 2.39
C GLY A 56 -4.96 8.06 1.27
N VAL A 57 -4.76 9.22 0.64
CA VAL A 57 -3.72 9.42 -0.40
C VAL A 57 -2.30 9.29 0.19
N PRO A 58 -1.92 10.02 1.26
CA PRO A 58 -0.68 9.77 2.01
C PRO A 58 -0.48 8.31 2.43
N ILE A 59 -1.54 7.60 2.86
CA ILE A 59 -1.44 6.17 3.19
C ILE A 59 -1.04 5.33 1.97
N PHE A 60 -1.62 5.59 0.79
CA PHE A 60 -1.20 4.94 -0.45
C PHE A 60 0.26 5.26 -0.80
N PHE A 61 0.70 6.51 -0.67
CA PHE A 61 2.08 6.89 -0.95
C PHE A 61 3.09 6.24 -0.01
N VAL A 62 2.81 6.20 1.30
CA VAL A 62 3.64 5.47 2.28
C VAL A 62 3.65 3.96 1.97
N LEU A 63 2.50 3.36 1.63
CA LEU A 63 2.44 1.96 1.21
C LEU A 63 3.30 1.69 -0.03
N SER A 64 3.25 2.58 -1.02
CA SER A 64 4.06 2.48 -2.23
C SER A 64 5.55 2.64 -1.93
N GLY A 65 5.96 3.64 -1.15
CA GLY A 65 7.34 3.78 -0.69
C GLY A 65 7.85 2.51 0.04
N PHE A 66 7.03 1.97 0.94
CA PHE A 66 7.35 0.77 1.70
C PHE A 66 7.49 -0.47 0.82
N LEU A 67 6.46 -0.79 0.03
CA LEU A 67 6.40 -2.03 -0.75
C LEU A 67 7.42 -2.04 -1.89
N LEU A 68 7.71 -0.88 -2.49
CA LEU A 68 8.62 -0.79 -3.62
C LEU A 68 10.08 -0.79 -3.21
N PHE A 69 10.41 -0.15 -2.10
CA PHE A 69 11.80 -0.04 -1.66
C PHE A 69 12.27 -1.26 -0.87
N ARG A 70 11.35 -1.98 -0.20
CA ARG A 70 11.65 -3.16 0.61
C ARG A 70 12.50 -4.24 -0.11
N PRO A 71 12.23 -4.65 -1.37
CA PRO A 71 13.07 -5.62 -2.06
C PRO A 71 14.52 -5.15 -2.26
N TRP A 72 14.73 -3.86 -2.52
CA TRP A 72 16.07 -3.27 -2.68
C TRP A 72 16.83 -3.24 -1.37
N VAL A 73 16.18 -2.80 -0.30
CA VAL A 73 16.75 -2.75 1.04
C VAL A 73 17.10 -4.15 1.54
N ARG A 74 16.22 -5.14 1.31
CA ARG A 74 16.51 -6.54 1.63
C ARG A 74 17.70 -7.08 0.85
N ALA A 75 17.78 -6.78 -0.44
CA ALA A 75 18.89 -7.22 -1.27
C ALA A 75 20.23 -6.66 -0.77
N ALA A 76 20.26 -5.35 -0.47
CA ALA A 76 21.44 -4.69 0.09
C ALA A 76 21.83 -5.25 1.47
N ALA A 77 20.86 -5.49 2.36
CA ALA A 77 21.13 -6.01 3.70
C ALA A 77 21.61 -7.46 3.70
N ASN A 78 21.13 -8.28 2.76
CA ASN A 78 21.49 -9.68 2.63
C ASN A 78 22.71 -9.91 1.71
N GLY A 79 23.26 -8.87 1.09
CA GLY A 79 24.34 -9.00 0.11
C GLY A 79 23.95 -9.74 -1.18
N THR A 80 22.67 -9.73 -1.54
CA THR A 80 22.17 -10.40 -2.76
C THR A 80 21.97 -9.42 -3.91
N SER A 81 21.83 -9.93 -5.14
CA SER A 81 21.59 -9.10 -6.32
C SER A 81 20.34 -8.20 -6.19
N SER A 82 20.46 -6.95 -6.64
CA SER A 82 19.33 -6.02 -6.72
C SER A 82 18.18 -6.53 -7.60
N PRO A 83 16.93 -6.11 -7.34
CA PRO A 83 15.79 -6.44 -8.17
C PRO A 83 15.98 -6.05 -9.65
N SER A 84 15.54 -6.90 -10.58
CA SER A 84 15.55 -6.59 -12.01
C SER A 84 14.65 -5.39 -12.35
N LEU A 85 15.22 -4.34 -12.94
CA LEU A 85 14.49 -3.14 -13.38
C LEU A 85 13.43 -3.47 -14.43
N ARG A 86 13.74 -4.35 -15.38
CA ARG A 86 12.78 -4.81 -16.41
C ARG A 86 11.57 -5.48 -15.77
N ARG A 87 11.80 -6.39 -14.82
CA ARG A 87 10.71 -7.10 -14.11
C ARG A 87 9.91 -6.14 -13.25
N TYR A 88 10.58 -5.17 -12.62
CA TYR A 88 9.94 -4.09 -11.86
C TYR A 88 9.00 -3.27 -12.75
N ALA A 89 9.52 -2.67 -13.82
CA ALA A 89 8.76 -1.78 -14.71
C ALA A 89 7.56 -2.51 -15.33
N PHE A 90 7.77 -3.73 -15.84
CA PHE A 90 6.71 -4.53 -16.44
C PHE A 90 5.58 -4.85 -15.45
N ARG A 91 5.90 -5.20 -14.19
CA ARG A 91 4.89 -5.47 -13.17
C ARG A 91 4.10 -4.22 -12.80
N ARG A 92 4.71 -3.03 -12.82
CA ARG A 92 4.02 -1.77 -12.51
C ARG A 92 3.08 -1.35 -13.64
N ILE A 93 3.58 -1.35 -14.87
CA ILE A 93 2.78 -0.99 -16.06
C ILE A 93 1.57 -1.92 -16.17
N ARG A 94 1.74 -3.25 -16.08
CA ARG A 94 0.62 -4.20 -16.18
C ARG A 94 -0.37 -4.13 -15.03
N ARG A 95 0.02 -3.59 -13.88
CA ARG A 95 -0.87 -3.41 -12.74
C ARG A 95 -1.74 -2.16 -12.88
N ILE A 96 -1.20 -1.09 -13.45
CA ILE A 96 -1.81 0.25 -13.44
C ILE A 96 -2.49 0.54 -14.77
N ALA A 97 -1.75 0.41 -15.87
CA ALA A 97 -2.16 0.92 -17.17
C ALA A 97 -3.49 0.37 -17.68
N PRO A 98 -3.79 -0.95 -17.61
CA PRO A 98 -5.01 -1.48 -18.23
C PRO A 98 -6.30 -0.88 -17.64
N ALA A 99 -6.45 -0.90 -16.32
CA ALA A 99 -7.65 -0.36 -15.66
C ALA A 99 -7.71 1.16 -15.79
N TYR A 100 -6.56 1.84 -15.65
CA TYR A 100 -6.50 3.29 -15.80
C TYR A 100 -6.92 3.75 -17.19
N ILE A 101 -6.37 3.17 -18.25
CA ILE A 101 -6.69 3.53 -19.64
C ILE A 101 -8.17 3.32 -19.90
N VAL A 102 -8.75 2.19 -19.46
CA VAL A 102 -10.18 1.92 -19.61
C VAL A 102 -11.01 3.01 -18.93
N VAL A 103 -10.68 3.40 -17.70
CA VAL A 103 -11.43 4.44 -16.97
C VAL A 103 -11.27 5.82 -17.62
N VAL A 104 -10.08 6.19 -18.09
CA VAL A 104 -9.86 7.45 -18.82
C VAL A 104 -10.71 7.48 -20.09
N LEU A 105 -10.73 6.41 -20.87
CA LEU A 105 -11.54 6.33 -22.09
C LEU A 105 -13.05 6.35 -21.79
N ILE A 106 -13.50 5.68 -20.72
CA ILE A 106 -14.89 5.74 -20.26
C ILE A 106 -15.26 7.17 -19.84
N ALA A 107 -14.38 7.86 -19.11
CA ALA A 107 -14.62 9.24 -18.71
C ALA A 107 -14.75 10.14 -19.95
N TYR A 108 -13.75 10.18 -20.83
CA TYR A 108 -13.84 11.03 -22.03
C TYR A 108 -15.04 10.67 -22.93
N GLY A 109 -15.34 9.38 -23.09
CA GLY A 109 -16.51 8.93 -23.84
C GLY A 109 -17.84 9.35 -23.20
N LEU A 110 -17.97 9.26 -21.86
CA LEU A 110 -19.21 9.64 -21.17
C LEU A 110 -19.51 11.14 -21.30
N TYR A 111 -18.49 11.99 -21.16
CA TYR A 111 -18.67 13.45 -21.17
C TYR A 111 -18.68 14.03 -22.59
N GLU A 112 -18.41 13.23 -23.63
CA GLU A 112 -18.72 13.59 -25.02
C GLU A 112 -20.24 13.60 -25.28
N PHE A 113 -20.98 12.68 -24.66
CA PHE A 113 -22.43 12.53 -24.86
C PHE A 113 -23.29 13.18 -23.77
N ARG A 114 -22.68 13.50 -22.63
CA ARG A 114 -23.36 14.10 -21.48
C ARG A 114 -23.04 15.60 -21.45
N ASP A 115 -24.09 16.42 -21.52
CA ASP A 115 -23.93 17.87 -21.36
C ASP A 115 -23.61 18.20 -19.90
N ALA A 116 -22.32 18.49 -19.65
CA ALA A 116 -21.78 18.91 -18.36
C ALA A 116 -21.30 20.38 -18.40
N GLY A 117 -21.72 21.13 -19.43
CA GLY A 117 -21.22 22.47 -19.73
C GLY A 117 -19.82 22.46 -20.36
N PRO A 118 -19.36 23.62 -20.87
CA PRO A 118 -18.03 23.73 -21.44
C PRO A 118 -16.95 23.54 -20.37
N ASN A 119 -16.08 22.55 -20.56
CA ASN A 119 -14.89 22.34 -19.73
C ASN A 119 -13.63 22.33 -20.62
N PRO A 120 -12.64 23.21 -20.37
CA PRO A 120 -11.41 23.26 -21.17
C PRO A 120 -10.54 21.98 -21.08
N GLY A 121 -10.80 21.10 -20.11
CA GLY A 121 -10.19 19.78 -19.98
C GLY A 121 -10.78 18.70 -20.90
N HIS A 122 -11.96 18.92 -21.50
CA HIS A 122 -12.62 17.98 -22.41
C HIS A 122 -12.07 18.15 -23.84
N THR A 123 -10.76 17.99 -23.99
CA THR A 123 -10.03 18.18 -25.24
C THR A 123 -9.21 16.96 -25.59
N TRP A 124 -8.88 16.78 -26.88
CA TRP A 124 -7.95 15.74 -27.33
C TRP A 124 -6.57 15.84 -26.67
N THR A 125 -6.11 17.07 -26.41
CA THR A 125 -4.88 17.33 -25.65
C THR A 125 -5.02 16.88 -24.20
N GLY A 126 -6.12 17.21 -23.53
CA GLY A 126 -6.41 16.73 -22.18
C GLY A 126 -6.48 15.20 -22.10
N LEU A 127 -7.07 14.54 -23.10
CA LEU A 127 -7.11 13.08 -23.18
C LEU A 127 -5.69 12.51 -23.25
N LEU A 128 -4.86 13.05 -24.13
CA LEU A 128 -3.47 12.60 -24.26
C LEU A 128 -2.71 12.77 -22.94
N GLU A 129 -2.85 13.92 -22.28
CA GLU A 129 -2.22 14.21 -21.00
C GLU A 129 -2.65 13.25 -19.89
N HIS A 130 -3.93 12.89 -19.83
CA HIS A 130 -4.40 11.87 -18.89
C HIS A 130 -3.84 10.50 -19.25
N LEU A 131 -3.82 10.11 -20.52
CA LEU A 131 -3.25 8.81 -20.96
C LEU A 131 -1.76 8.69 -20.65
N THR A 132 -1.01 9.81 -20.68
CA THR A 132 0.42 9.86 -20.34
C THR A 132 0.70 10.15 -18.87
N LEU A 133 -0.32 10.37 -18.04
CA LEU A 133 -0.19 10.78 -16.64
C LEU A 133 0.61 12.10 -16.46
N THR A 134 0.50 13.01 -17.42
CA THR A 134 1.19 14.31 -17.41
C THR A 134 0.28 15.50 -17.16
N GLN A 135 -1.03 15.28 -16.95
CA GLN A 135 -2.03 16.31 -16.72
C GLN A 135 -1.68 17.25 -15.55
N ILE A 136 -0.98 16.75 -14.53
CA ILE A 136 -0.59 17.55 -13.36
C ILE A 136 0.44 18.64 -13.67
N TYR A 137 1.11 18.58 -14.82
CA TYR A 137 2.14 19.56 -15.22
C TYR A 137 1.55 20.76 -15.97
N GLN A 138 0.24 20.77 -16.24
CA GLN A 138 -0.45 21.95 -16.74
C GLN A 138 -0.40 23.06 -15.69
N PRO A 139 0.08 24.29 -16.02
CA PRO A 139 0.22 25.38 -15.05
C PRO A 139 -1.08 25.75 -14.33
N VAL A 140 -2.20 25.59 -15.04
CA VAL A 140 -3.57 25.89 -14.61
C VAL A 140 -4.40 24.61 -14.41
N TYR A 141 -3.76 23.52 -13.96
CA TYR A 141 -4.41 22.20 -13.80
C TYR A 141 -5.81 22.25 -13.18
N PHE A 142 -6.00 22.98 -12.09
CA PHE A 142 -7.29 23.07 -11.39
C PHE A 142 -8.41 23.71 -12.23
N TYR A 143 -8.07 24.46 -13.27
CA TYR A 143 -9.01 25.03 -14.24
C TYR A 143 -9.30 24.07 -15.42
N VAL A 144 -8.33 23.25 -15.80
CA VAL A 144 -8.41 22.34 -16.97
C VAL A 144 -8.61 20.87 -16.59
N MET A 145 -8.87 20.57 -15.31
CA MET A 145 -9.07 19.20 -14.86
C MET A 145 -10.39 18.63 -15.38
N HIS A 146 -10.34 17.37 -15.80
CA HIS A 146 -11.52 16.65 -16.27
C HIS A 146 -12.39 16.27 -15.06
N GLN A 147 -13.69 16.60 -15.09
CA GLN A 147 -14.62 16.46 -13.94
C GLN A 147 -14.67 15.03 -13.38
N GLY A 148 -14.73 14.02 -14.25
CA GLY A 148 -14.72 12.61 -13.85
C GLY A 148 -13.37 12.04 -13.39
N LEU A 149 -12.27 12.79 -13.50
CA LEU A 149 -10.90 12.30 -13.29
C LEU A 149 -10.10 13.17 -12.31
N THR A 150 -10.74 14.04 -11.54
CA THR A 150 -10.08 14.97 -10.61
C THR A 150 -9.14 14.28 -9.63
N GLN A 151 -9.51 13.11 -9.12
CA GLN A 151 -8.71 12.26 -8.22
C GLN A 151 -7.38 11.75 -8.82
N THR A 152 -7.27 11.71 -10.15
CA THR A 152 -6.14 11.04 -10.84
C THR A 152 -4.80 11.77 -10.73
N TRP A 153 -4.78 13.02 -10.23
CA TRP A 153 -3.53 13.73 -9.95
C TRP A 153 -2.60 12.92 -9.04
N SER A 154 -3.17 12.26 -8.03
CA SER A 154 -2.41 11.47 -7.06
C SER A 154 -1.78 10.22 -7.71
N LEU A 155 -2.43 9.67 -8.74
CA LEU A 155 -1.89 8.56 -9.53
C LEU A 155 -0.72 9.03 -10.41
N ALA A 156 -0.79 10.24 -10.98
CA ALA A 156 0.33 10.81 -11.73
C ALA A 156 1.56 11.02 -10.84
N VAL A 157 1.37 11.51 -9.62
CA VAL A 157 2.43 11.60 -8.59
C VAL A 157 3.02 10.23 -8.28
N GLU A 158 2.16 9.23 -8.08
CA GLU A 158 2.59 7.86 -7.78
C GLU A 158 3.37 7.24 -8.95
N PHE A 159 2.92 7.49 -10.18
CA PHE A 159 3.59 7.00 -11.38
C PHE A 159 4.95 7.68 -11.60
N ALA A 160 5.05 8.98 -11.35
CA ALA A 160 6.33 9.70 -11.32
C ALA A 160 7.27 9.09 -10.27
N PHE A 161 6.77 8.77 -9.07
CA PHE A 161 7.56 8.05 -8.07
C PHE A 161 8.05 6.69 -8.58
N TYR A 162 7.20 5.92 -9.26
CA TYR A 162 7.59 4.63 -9.84
C TYR A 162 8.71 4.75 -10.87
N ALA A 163 8.69 5.81 -11.67
CA ALA A 163 9.74 6.10 -12.65
C ALA A 163 11.08 6.44 -11.98
N VAL A 164 11.06 7.26 -10.91
CA VAL A 164 12.31 7.69 -10.24
C VAL A 164 12.82 6.69 -9.20
N MET A 165 11.99 5.79 -8.67
CA MET A 165 12.35 4.90 -7.56
C MET A 165 13.63 4.07 -7.84
N PRO A 166 13.85 3.46 -9.02
CA PRO A 166 15.10 2.75 -9.30
C PRO A 166 16.33 3.65 -9.23
N LEU A 167 16.23 4.91 -9.69
CA LEU A 167 17.31 5.89 -9.61
C LEU A 167 17.57 6.29 -8.16
N LEU A 168 16.52 6.51 -7.36
CA LEU A 168 16.64 6.78 -5.93
C LEU A 168 17.28 5.61 -5.19
N ALA A 169 16.91 4.37 -5.52
CA ALA A 169 17.50 3.18 -4.93
C ALA A 169 18.99 3.04 -5.29
N ALA A 170 19.37 3.29 -6.55
CA ALA A 170 20.77 3.29 -6.97
C ALA A 170 21.57 4.41 -6.28
N LEU A 171 21.03 5.63 -6.23
CA LEU A 171 21.67 6.76 -5.54
C LEU A 171 21.91 6.44 -4.06
N LEU A 172 20.89 5.97 -3.34
CA LEU A 172 20.97 5.71 -1.91
C LEU A 172 21.85 4.49 -1.59
N LEU A 173 21.61 3.35 -2.25
CA LEU A 173 22.25 2.09 -1.90
C LEU A 173 23.62 1.92 -2.58
N THR A 174 23.76 2.35 -3.82
CA THR A 174 25.00 2.15 -4.60
C THR A 174 25.93 3.36 -4.50
N THR A 175 25.43 4.59 -4.67
CA THR A 175 26.30 5.78 -4.66
C THR A 175 26.63 6.22 -3.24
N ILE A 176 25.62 6.45 -2.40
CA ILE A 176 25.79 6.95 -1.02
C ILE A 176 26.30 5.83 -0.09
N CYS A 177 25.63 4.68 -0.07
CA CYS A 177 26.05 3.55 0.77
C CYS A 177 27.18 2.70 0.17
N ARG A 178 27.65 3.02 -1.06
CA ARG A 178 28.76 2.32 -1.74
C ARG A 178 28.52 0.82 -1.95
N GLY A 179 27.26 0.41 -2.11
CA GLY A 179 26.88 -0.99 -2.25
C GLY A 179 26.98 -1.82 -0.95
N VAL A 180 27.34 -1.18 0.17
CA VAL A 180 27.44 -1.83 1.48
C VAL A 180 26.24 -1.45 2.33
N TRP A 181 25.75 -2.37 3.15
CA TRP A 181 24.67 -2.09 4.08
C TRP A 181 25.11 -1.06 5.15
N ARG A 182 24.70 0.20 4.98
CA ARG A 182 25.02 1.32 5.88
C ARG A 182 23.75 2.04 6.34
N PRO A 183 23.03 1.47 7.30
CA PRO A 183 21.66 1.89 7.59
C PRO A 183 21.54 3.29 8.18
N GLY A 184 22.50 3.72 9.01
CA GLY A 184 22.52 5.10 9.52
C GLY A 184 22.67 6.13 8.40
N LEU A 185 23.58 5.88 7.45
CA LEU A 185 23.78 6.73 6.28
C LEU A 185 22.58 6.70 5.33
N LEU A 186 21.96 5.53 5.16
CA LEU A 186 20.73 5.38 4.38
C LEU A 186 19.58 6.19 4.98
N LEU A 187 19.37 6.11 6.31
CA LEU A 187 18.36 6.88 7.02
C LEU A 187 18.64 8.40 6.94
N ALA A 188 19.91 8.81 7.04
CA ALA A 188 20.29 10.20 6.84
C ALA A 188 19.97 10.69 5.41
N GLY A 189 20.31 9.90 4.39
CA GLY A 189 19.99 10.20 2.99
C GLY A 189 18.48 10.28 2.74
N LEU A 190 17.70 9.39 3.34
CA LEU A 190 16.23 9.45 3.32
C LEU A 190 15.71 10.72 4.02
N GLY A 191 16.32 11.12 5.14
CA GLY A 191 16.00 12.38 5.83
C GLY A 191 16.23 13.60 4.95
N CYS A 192 17.39 13.67 4.26
CA CYS A 192 17.67 14.73 3.28
C CYS A 192 16.66 14.72 2.12
N MET A 193 16.25 13.55 1.65
CA MET A 193 15.24 13.42 0.61
C MET A 193 13.86 13.90 1.07
N GLY A 194 13.49 13.65 2.34
CA GLY A 194 12.26 14.18 2.93
C GLY A 194 12.26 15.71 3.02
N ALA A 195 13.43 16.33 3.24
CA ALA A 195 13.56 17.80 3.29
C ALA A 195 13.26 18.48 1.94
N ILE A 196 13.35 17.75 0.81
CA ILE A 196 12.96 18.26 -0.52
C ILE A 196 11.52 18.76 -0.52
N THR A 197 10.60 18.06 0.16
CA THR A 197 9.20 18.49 0.25
C THR A 197 9.07 19.83 0.97
N VAL A 198 9.81 20.04 2.06
CA VAL A 198 9.80 21.30 2.81
C VAL A 198 10.34 22.46 1.96
N VAL A 199 11.44 22.22 1.25
CA VAL A 199 12.04 23.22 0.36
C VAL A 199 11.10 23.53 -0.81
N TRP A 200 10.50 22.52 -1.41
CA TRP A 200 9.58 22.67 -2.54
C TRP A 200 8.35 23.49 -2.17
N LEU A 201 7.70 23.16 -1.04
CA LEU A 201 6.52 23.90 -0.57
C LEU A 201 6.89 25.33 -0.17
N SER A 202 8.07 25.54 0.41
CA SER A 202 8.57 26.89 0.68
C SER A 202 8.70 27.69 -0.62
N ILE A 203 9.36 27.16 -1.65
CA ILE A 203 9.52 27.84 -2.95
C ILE A 203 8.14 28.12 -3.57
N GLN A 204 7.21 27.17 -3.52
CA GLN A 204 5.85 27.34 -4.06
C GLN A 204 5.07 28.47 -3.36
N HIS A 205 5.24 28.65 -2.04
CA HIS A 205 4.49 29.68 -1.29
C HIS A 205 5.17 31.05 -1.30
N THR A 206 6.49 31.10 -1.49
CA THR A 206 7.27 32.35 -1.36
C THR A 206 7.75 32.91 -2.70
N THR A 207 7.53 32.21 -3.81
CA THR A 207 7.99 32.63 -5.14
C THR A 207 6.94 32.33 -6.21
N ASP A 208 6.96 33.10 -7.30
CA ASP A 208 6.13 32.86 -8.49
C ASP A 208 6.83 31.99 -9.55
N TRP A 209 7.96 31.36 -9.20
CA TRP A 209 8.74 30.54 -10.15
C TRP A 209 8.04 29.25 -10.54
N LEU A 210 7.15 28.77 -9.67
CA LEU A 210 6.42 27.51 -9.85
C LEU A 210 4.95 27.80 -10.15
N PRO A 211 4.33 27.05 -11.08
CA PRO A 211 2.90 27.20 -11.33
C PRO A 211 2.05 26.73 -10.15
N SER A 212 0.78 27.11 -10.13
CA SER A 212 -0.18 26.70 -9.09
C SER A 212 -0.25 25.17 -8.90
N SER A 213 -0.10 24.40 -9.99
CA SER A 213 -0.12 22.94 -9.99
C SER A 213 1.14 22.31 -9.38
N ALA A 214 2.22 23.05 -9.14
CA ALA A 214 3.44 22.51 -8.55
C ALA A 214 3.21 21.91 -7.14
N GLY A 215 2.15 22.34 -6.44
CA GLY A 215 1.73 21.76 -5.16
C GLY A 215 1.29 20.29 -5.25
N ILE A 216 0.91 19.81 -6.44
CA ILE A 216 0.52 18.40 -6.70
C ILE A 216 1.58 17.64 -7.49
N TRP A 217 2.82 18.11 -7.53
CA TRP A 217 3.93 17.37 -8.14
C TRP A 217 4.62 16.46 -7.13
N LEU A 218 5.46 15.54 -7.64
CA LEU A 218 6.18 14.58 -6.81
C LEU A 218 7.00 15.22 -5.67
N PRO A 219 7.76 16.31 -5.87
CA PRO A 219 8.55 16.89 -4.78
C PRO A 219 7.70 17.35 -3.58
N ALA A 220 6.50 17.87 -3.82
CA ALA A 220 5.55 18.28 -2.77
C ALA A 220 5.03 17.09 -1.93
N HIS A 221 5.15 15.87 -2.43
CA HIS A 221 4.61 14.65 -1.81
C HIS A 221 5.68 13.60 -1.49
N LEU A 222 6.95 13.87 -1.83
CA LEU A 222 8.05 12.90 -1.74
C LEU A 222 8.23 12.36 -0.31
N VAL A 223 8.01 13.20 0.70
CA VAL A 223 8.12 12.82 2.12
C VAL A 223 7.23 11.64 2.52
N TYR A 224 6.05 11.46 1.90
CA TYR A 224 5.19 10.32 2.18
C TYR A 224 5.82 9.00 1.69
N PHE A 225 6.36 9.00 0.47
CA PHE A 225 7.10 7.85 -0.06
C PHE A 225 8.35 7.57 0.77
N VAL A 226 9.09 8.61 1.16
CA VAL A 226 10.25 8.52 2.06
C VAL A 226 9.85 7.85 3.38
N GLY A 227 8.72 8.24 3.99
CA GLY A 227 8.20 7.61 5.20
C GLY A 227 8.04 6.10 5.05
N GLY A 228 7.45 5.65 3.93
CA GLY A 228 7.37 4.24 3.58
C GLY A 228 8.74 3.56 3.44
N MET A 229 9.68 4.23 2.77
CA MET A 229 11.05 3.74 2.59
C MET A 229 11.78 3.59 3.93
N VAL A 230 11.60 4.52 4.87
CA VAL A 230 12.13 4.44 6.24
C VAL A 230 11.54 3.21 6.95
N LEU A 231 10.23 2.98 6.86
CA LEU A 231 9.60 1.78 7.44
C LEU A 231 10.18 0.48 6.86
N ALA A 232 10.55 0.46 5.58
CA ALA A 232 11.19 -0.70 4.96
C ALA A 232 12.58 -0.97 5.56
N VAL A 233 13.37 0.08 5.80
CA VAL A 233 14.68 -0.02 6.48
C VAL A 233 14.52 -0.50 7.92
N LEU A 234 13.56 0.06 8.67
CA LEU A 234 13.27 -0.34 10.04
C LEU A 234 12.82 -1.80 10.13
N GLN A 235 12.04 -2.27 9.15
CA GLN A 235 11.60 -3.67 9.10
C GLN A 235 12.78 -4.64 8.95
N VAL A 236 13.77 -4.30 8.11
CA VAL A 236 14.98 -5.14 7.93
C VAL A 236 15.84 -5.18 9.19
N HIS A 237 15.86 -4.10 9.99
CA HIS A 237 16.48 -4.10 11.32
C HIS A 237 15.68 -4.83 12.40
N ARG A 238 14.56 -5.46 12.03
CA ARG A 238 13.65 -6.12 12.98
C ARG A 238 13.20 -5.18 14.10
N ARG A 239 13.11 -3.87 13.82
CA ARG A 239 12.55 -2.90 14.77
C ARG A 239 11.06 -3.16 14.87
N ARG A 240 10.56 -3.16 16.10
CA ARG A 240 9.15 -3.35 16.42
C ARG A 240 8.56 -2.08 17.00
N VAL A 241 7.27 -1.90 16.77
CA VAL A 241 6.48 -0.83 17.38
C VAL A 241 5.42 -1.41 18.28
N ASN A 242 5.03 -0.67 19.31
CA ASN A 242 3.87 -1.04 20.12
C ASN A 242 2.59 -0.64 19.35
N PRO A 243 1.74 -1.61 18.95
CA PRO A 243 0.58 -1.33 18.11
C PRO A 243 -0.46 -0.42 18.78
N ALA A 244 -0.57 -0.44 20.11
CA ALA A 244 -1.48 0.45 20.83
C ALA A 244 -0.99 1.90 20.78
N ILE A 245 0.30 2.13 21.10
CA ILE A 245 0.90 3.47 21.05
C ILE A 245 0.84 4.03 19.62
N THR A 246 1.22 3.23 18.62
CA THR A 246 1.19 3.67 17.22
C THR A 246 -0.23 3.93 16.73
N GLY A 247 -1.21 3.13 17.16
CA GLY A 247 -2.63 3.39 16.89
C GLY A 247 -3.11 4.71 17.49
N VAL A 248 -2.74 4.99 18.74
CA VAL A 248 -3.05 6.27 19.42
C VAL A 248 -2.39 7.44 18.69
N ILE A 249 -1.13 7.33 18.28
CA ILE A 249 -0.44 8.37 17.49
C ILE A 249 -1.19 8.64 16.18
N ALA A 250 -1.65 7.60 15.48
CA ALA A 250 -2.41 7.76 14.25
C ALA A 250 -3.75 8.50 14.50
N VAL A 251 -4.48 8.12 15.55
CA VAL A 251 -5.76 8.76 15.90
C VAL A 251 -5.55 10.21 16.34
N LEU A 252 -4.63 10.48 17.27
CA LEU A 252 -4.35 11.83 17.74
C LEU A 252 -3.81 12.73 16.63
N GLY A 253 -2.94 12.20 15.76
CA GLY A 253 -2.46 12.91 14.59
C GLY A 253 -3.59 13.28 13.63
N PHE A 254 -4.55 12.37 13.42
CA PHE A 254 -5.73 12.62 12.59
C PHE A 254 -6.68 13.66 13.20
N LEU A 255 -6.90 13.60 14.52
CA LEU A 255 -7.70 14.60 15.23
C LEU A 255 -7.02 15.98 15.20
N ALA A 256 -5.70 16.03 15.36
CA ALA A 256 -4.92 17.26 15.34
C ALA A 256 -4.93 17.91 13.94
N VAL A 257 -4.74 17.13 12.87
CA VAL A 257 -4.76 17.66 11.50
C VAL A 257 -6.17 18.11 11.07
N SER A 258 -7.20 17.66 11.78
CA SER A 258 -8.59 18.10 11.58
C SER A 258 -8.93 19.41 12.31
N THR A 259 -7.93 20.10 12.85
CA THR A 259 -8.09 21.44 13.44
C THR A 259 -7.52 22.52 12.51
N SER A 260 -7.74 23.80 12.85
CA SER A 260 -7.23 24.94 12.09
C SER A 260 -5.69 25.05 12.02
N ILE A 261 -4.97 24.24 12.82
CA ILE A 261 -3.50 24.19 12.79
C ILE A 261 -2.95 23.72 11.43
N ALA A 262 -3.74 22.93 10.69
CA ALA A 262 -3.36 22.35 9.41
C ALA A 262 -4.07 23.06 8.23
N GLY A 263 -4.47 24.31 8.43
CA GLY A 263 -5.19 25.12 7.45
C GLY A 263 -6.70 25.03 7.61
N ASP A 264 -7.39 26.11 7.27
CA ASP A 264 -8.85 26.12 7.14
C ASP A 264 -9.23 25.52 5.79
N VAL A 265 -10.12 24.53 5.79
CA VAL A 265 -10.60 23.85 4.58
C VAL A 265 -11.38 24.80 3.66
N THR A 266 -11.93 25.87 4.23
CA THR A 266 -12.79 26.84 3.54
C THR A 266 -12.09 28.16 3.18
N ALA A 267 -10.95 28.45 3.80
CA ALA A 267 -10.18 29.64 3.46
C ALA A 267 -9.33 29.38 2.21
N GLY A 268 -9.54 30.17 1.15
CA GLY A 268 -8.88 29.98 -0.15
C GLY A 268 -7.36 30.19 -0.18
N THR A 269 -6.74 30.55 0.95
CA THR A 269 -5.29 30.73 1.07
C THR A 269 -4.78 30.11 2.37
N GLU A 270 -3.99 29.05 2.25
CA GLU A 270 -3.32 28.39 3.37
C GLU A 270 -1.94 29.02 3.60
N ALA A 271 -1.61 29.35 4.86
CA ALA A 271 -0.27 29.83 5.18
C ALA A 271 0.76 28.69 5.03
N LEU A 272 2.00 29.01 4.64
CA LEU A 272 3.07 28.01 4.47
C LEU A 272 3.22 27.09 5.71
N TRP A 273 3.20 27.67 6.92
CA TRP A 273 3.35 26.89 8.14
C TRP A 273 2.19 25.90 8.36
N GLN A 274 0.95 26.28 7.99
CA GLN A 274 -0.22 25.41 8.07
C GLN A 274 -0.07 24.22 7.12
N ASN A 275 0.39 24.48 5.89
CA ASN A 275 0.62 23.45 4.90
C ASN A 275 1.74 22.49 5.34
N LEU A 276 2.85 23.02 5.87
CA LEU A 276 3.92 22.20 6.43
C LEU A 276 3.45 21.36 7.63
N THR A 277 2.62 21.94 8.53
CA THR A 277 2.02 21.20 9.64
C THR A 277 1.09 20.10 9.15
N LYS A 278 0.25 20.38 8.15
CA LYS A 278 -0.62 19.39 7.50
C LYS A 278 0.19 18.21 6.96
N VAL A 279 1.22 18.50 6.17
CA VAL A 279 2.10 17.48 5.58
C VAL A 279 2.78 16.65 6.66
N PHE A 280 3.32 17.29 7.70
CA PHE A 280 3.94 16.60 8.83
C PHE A 280 2.96 15.65 9.54
N LEU A 281 1.76 16.12 9.87
CA LEU A 281 0.76 15.30 10.54
C LEU A 281 0.28 14.15 9.65
N TYR A 282 0.12 14.38 8.35
CA TYR A 282 -0.18 13.30 7.39
C TYR A 282 0.93 12.26 7.29
N VAL A 283 2.21 12.67 7.33
CA VAL A 283 3.33 11.71 7.42
C VAL A 283 3.22 10.89 8.69
N VAL A 284 2.94 11.51 9.85
CA VAL A 284 2.78 10.83 11.14
C VAL A 284 1.64 9.82 11.08
N VAL A 285 0.46 10.23 10.61
CA VAL A 285 -0.73 9.36 10.52
C VAL A 285 -0.49 8.21 9.56
N ALA A 286 -0.03 8.49 8.34
CA ALA A 286 0.16 7.49 7.31
C ALA A 286 1.29 6.51 7.65
N CYS A 287 2.41 6.99 8.19
CA CYS A 287 3.49 6.12 8.66
C CYS A 287 3.04 5.27 9.84
N SER A 288 2.24 5.81 10.77
CA SER A 288 1.72 5.05 11.90
C SER A 288 0.77 3.93 11.44
N ALA A 289 -0.15 4.23 10.50
CA ALA A 289 -1.06 3.24 9.93
C ALA A 289 -0.31 2.07 9.26
N VAL A 290 0.75 2.37 8.49
CA VAL A 290 1.57 1.33 7.86
C VAL A 290 2.48 0.63 8.88
N ALA A 291 3.08 1.36 9.83
CA ALA A 291 3.99 0.81 10.84
C ALA A 291 3.31 -0.20 11.75
N VAL A 292 2.06 0.04 12.17
CA VAL A 292 1.26 -0.93 12.95
C VAL A 292 1.22 -2.27 12.24
N LEU A 293 1.06 -2.33 10.93
CA LEU A 293 0.95 -3.58 10.18
C LEU A 293 2.31 -4.16 9.76
N ALA A 294 3.27 -3.28 9.44
CA ALA A 294 4.57 -3.67 8.91
C ALA A 294 5.58 -4.06 10.00
N LEU A 295 5.49 -3.47 11.19
CA LEU A 295 6.47 -3.54 12.27
C LEU A 295 5.92 -4.10 13.59
N SER A 296 4.63 -4.45 13.67
CA SER A 296 4.09 -5.23 14.80
C SER A 296 3.84 -6.69 14.40
N GLU A 297 3.67 -7.54 15.41
CA GLU A 297 3.29 -8.94 15.25
C GLU A 297 2.00 -9.20 16.05
N GLY A 298 1.00 -9.81 15.42
CA GLY A 298 -0.20 -10.28 16.10
C GLY A 298 -1.10 -9.18 16.64
N SER A 299 -1.02 -7.96 16.09
CA SER A 299 -1.89 -6.87 16.54
C SER A 299 -3.36 -7.12 16.18
N GLY A 300 -4.28 -6.60 17.00
CA GLY A 300 -5.71 -6.64 16.69
C GLY A 300 -6.05 -5.99 15.34
N PHE A 301 -5.29 -4.96 14.95
CA PHE A 301 -5.39 -4.30 13.65
C PHE A 301 -5.00 -5.22 12.49
N GLU A 302 -3.90 -5.98 12.63
CA GLU A 302 -3.51 -6.99 11.65
C GLU A 302 -4.62 -8.02 11.46
N ARG A 303 -5.29 -8.40 12.57
CA ARG A 303 -6.42 -9.33 12.53
C ARG A 303 -7.67 -8.79 11.86
N LEU A 304 -8.03 -7.55 12.16
CA LEU A 304 -9.18 -6.89 11.58
C LEU A 304 -9.01 -6.67 10.08
N LEU A 305 -7.86 -6.13 9.67
CA LEU A 305 -7.56 -5.82 8.27
C LEU A 305 -7.19 -7.04 7.44
N GLY A 306 -6.77 -8.14 8.08
CA GLY A 306 -6.54 -9.44 7.45
C GLY A 306 -7.81 -10.27 7.24
N THR A 307 -9.00 -9.75 7.56
CA THR A 307 -10.26 -10.47 7.30
C THR A 307 -10.56 -10.54 5.80
N ARG A 308 -11.11 -11.68 5.34
CA ARG A 308 -11.39 -11.91 3.91
C ARG A 308 -12.16 -10.78 3.21
N PRO A 309 -13.24 -10.21 3.79
CA PRO A 309 -13.98 -9.12 3.14
C PRO A 309 -13.13 -7.86 2.95
N VAL A 310 -12.32 -7.52 3.96
CA VAL A 310 -11.48 -6.32 3.93
C VAL A 310 -10.32 -6.49 2.95
N VAL A 311 -9.71 -7.68 2.90
CA VAL A 311 -8.68 -8.03 1.91
C VAL A 311 -9.25 -7.98 0.50
N TRP A 312 -10.42 -8.58 0.27
CA TRP A 312 -11.11 -8.55 -1.03
C TRP A 312 -11.39 -7.12 -1.51
N LEU A 313 -11.89 -6.27 -0.60
CA LEU A 313 -12.09 -4.85 -0.92
C LEU A 313 -10.75 -4.15 -1.21
N GLY A 314 -9.68 -4.57 -0.55
CA GLY A 314 -8.31 -4.10 -0.77
C GLY A 314 -7.71 -4.51 -2.12
N GLU A 315 -8.11 -5.65 -2.66
CA GLU A 315 -7.70 -6.15 -3.98
C GLU A 315 -8.30 -5.29 -5.10
N ILE A 316 -9.58 -4.92 -4.97
CA ILE A 316 -10.30 -4.06 -5.92
C ILE A 316 -10.17 -2.56 -5.61
N SER A 317 -9.40 -2.19 -4.58
CA SER A 317 -9.35 -0.82 -4.06
C SER A 317 -8.86 0.19 -5.09
N TYR A 318 -8.05 -0.28 -6.04
CA TYR A 318 -7.52 0.55 -7.11
C TYR A 318 -8.62 0.93 -8.10
N GLU A 319 -9.42 -0.04 -8.53
CA GLU A 319 -10.53 0.17 -9.44
C GLU A 319 -11.65 0.98 -8.77
N VAL A 320 -11.89 0.77 -7.47
CA VAL A 320 -12.79 1.65 -6.67
C VAL A 320 -12.28 3.09 -6.70
N PHE A 321 -10.99 3.30 -6.42
CA PHE A 321 -10.37 4.62 -6.49
C PHE A 321 -10.48 5.26 -7.89
N LEU A 322 -10.35 4.48 -8.97
CA LEU A 322 -10.48 5.04 -10.32
C LEU A 322 -11.92 5.48 -10.64
N LEU A 323 -12.91 4.65 -10.30
CA LEU A 323 -14.30 4.83 -10.75
C LEU A 323 -15.13 5.75 -9.84
N HIS A 324 -14.77 5.92 -8.57
CA HIS A 324 -15.68 6.51 -7.59
C HIS A 324 -16.15 7.93 -7.90
N VAL A 325 -15.33 8.80 -8.51
CA VAL A 325 -15.78 10.18 -8.83
C VAL A 325 -16.83 10.18 -9.93
N ILE A 326 -16.63 9.39 -10.99
CA ILE A 326 -17.62 9.21 -12.07
C ILE A 326 -18.92 8.63 -11.48
N MET A 327 -18.80 7.58 -10.66
CA MET A 327 -19.95 6.92 -10.05
C MET A 327 -20.67 7.83 -9.05
N MET A 328 -19.95 8.68 -8.32
CA MET A 328 -20.50 9.66 -7.41
C MET A 328 -21.30 10.73 -8.16
N GLU A 329 -20.78 11.24 -9.27
CA GLU A 329 -21.54 12.19 -10.10
C GLU A 329 -22.83 11.56 -10.61
N ILE A 330 -22.78 10.32 -11.13
CA ILE A 330 -23.98 9.60 -11.58
C ILE A 330 -24.94 9.36 -10.40
N ALA A 331 -24.44 8.96 -9.24
CA ALA A 331 -25.23 8.76 -8.03
C ALA A 331 -26.00 10.03 -7.65
N MET A 332 -25.32 11.18 -7.64
CA MET A 332 -25.93 12.46 -7.26
C MET A 332 -26.92 12.94 -8.31
N SER A 333 -26.52 12.98 -9.58
CA SER A 333 -27.33 13.57 -10.66
C SER A 333 -28.47 12.68 -11.16
N SER A 334 -28.23 11.37 -11.31
CA SER A 334 -29.15 10.45 -12.00
C SER A 334 -29.90 9.52 -11.06
N VAL A 335 -29.40 9.26 -9.85
CA VAL A 335 -30.07 8.37 -8.88
C VAL A 335 -30.76 9.17 -7.77
N LEU A 336 -30.05 10.12 -7.15
CA LEU A 336 -30.55 10.92 -6.04
C LEU A 336 -31.24 12.21 -6.50
N HIS A 337 -30.95 12.67 -7.73
CA HIS A 337 -31.38 13.96 -8.26
C HIS A 337 -31.02 15.14 -7.36
N TRP A 338 -29.84 15.08 -6.73
CA TRP A 338 -29.30 16.12 -5.88
C TRP A 338 -28.24 16.94 -6.63
N PRO A 339 -28.31 18.28 -6.61
CA PRO A 339 -27.25 19.10 -7.16
C PRO A 339 -25.94 18.93 -6.35
N VAL A 340 -24.82 19.22 -6.99
CA VAL A 340 -23.51 19.29 -6.30
C VAL A 340 -23.59 20.33 -5.17
N PHE A 341 -22.90 20.06 -4.07
CA PHE A 341 -22.95 20.81 -2.81
C PHE A 341 -24.27 20.72 -2.06
N SER A 342 -25.01 19.62 -2.23
CA SER A 342 -26.24 19.37 -1.50
C SER A 342 -26.39 17.92 -1.04
N GLY A 343 -27.35 17.69 -0.15
CA GLY A 343 -27.72 16.35 0.31
C GLY A 343 -26.92 15.84 1.52
N SER A 344 -27.07 14.55 1.77
CA SER A 344 -26.58 13.88 2.97
C SER A 344 -25.29 13.09 2.70
N TRP A 345 -24.21 13.39 3.44
CA TRP A 345 -22.91 12.71 3.31
C TRP A 345 -23.01 11.18 3.42
N PRO A 346 -23.66 10.60 4.46
CA PRO A 346 -23.79 9.14 4.56
C PRO A 346 -24.50 8.50 3.36
N ILE A 347 -25.52 9.18 2.80
CA ILE A 347 -26.30 8.67 1.67
C ILE A 347 -25.45 8.66 0.41
N VAL A 348 -24.82 9.80 0.09
CA VAL A 348 -23.93 9.91 -1.08
C VAL A 348 -22.76 8.92 -0.98
N PHE A 349 -22.14 8.80 0.20
CA PHE A 349 -21.07 7.83 0.43
C PHE A 349 -21.53 6.38 0.18
N ALA A 350 -22.66 5.98 0.76
CA ALA A 350 -23.18 4.61 0.64
C ALA A 350 -23.60 4.27 -0.80
N VAL A 351 -24.36 5.16 -1.45
CA VAL A 351 -24.83 4.96 -2.83
C VAL A 351 -23.65 4.89 -3.79
N THR A 352 -22.66 5.78 -3.65
CA THR A 352 -21.45 5.74 -4.46
C THR A 352 -20.70 4.42 -4.32
N LEU A 353 -20.55 3.88 -3.10
CA LEU A 353 -19.91 2.58 -2.91
C LEU A 353 -20.71 1.44 -3.54
N ILE A 354 -22.03 1.43 -3.36
CA ILE A 354 -22.92 0.43 -3.97
C ILE A 354 -22.79 0.44 -5.49
N MET A 355 -22.70 1.64 -6.10
CA MET A 355 -22.55 1.79 -7.54
C MET A 355 -21.13 1.51 -8.04
N THR A 356 -20.10 1.78 -7.23
CA THR A 356 -18.70 1.64 -7.64
C THR A 356 -18.17 0.22 -7.49
N ILE A 357 -18.55 -0.52 -6.45
CA ILE A 357 -18.00 -1.84 -6.15
C ILE A 357 -18.23 -2.86 -7.29
N PRO A 358 -19.45 -3.01 -7.86
CA PRO A 358 -19.68 -3.97 -8.95
C PRO A 358 -18.83 -3.71 -10.21
N PRO A 359 -18.79 -2.51 -10.82
CA PRO A 359 -17.94 -2.24 -11.97
C PRO A 359 -16.46 -2.29 -11.62
N ALA A 360 -16.05 -1.89 -10.40
CA ALA A 360 -14.67 -2.03 -9.95
C ALA A 360 -14.23 -3.50 -9.90
N TRP A 361 -15.07 -4.38 -9.35
CA TRP A 361 -14.81 -5.82 -9.33
C TRP A 361 -14.74 -6.42 -10.73
N LEU A 362 -15.65 -6.04 -11.63
CA LEU A 362 -15.64 -6.51 -13.01
C LEU A 362 -14.38 -6.07 -13.76
N LEU A 363 -14.03 -4.78 -13.64
CA LEU A 363 -12.81 -4.22 -14.23
C LEU A 363 -11.57 -4.93 -13.70
N HIS A 364 -11.50 -5.12 -12.38
CA HIS A 364 -10.42 -5.84 -11.72
C HIS A 364 -10.27 -7.27 -12.28
N ARG A 365 -11.38 -8.00 -12.45
CA ARG A 365 -11.36 -9.37 -13.00
C ARG A 365 -10.79 -9.40 -14.42
N TRP A 366 -11.01 -8.36 -15.21
CA TRP A 366 -10.54 -8.27 -16.59
C TRP A 366 -9.07 -7.85 -16.68
N THR A 367 -8.65 -6.92 -15.83
CA THR A 367 -7.32 -6.30 -15.87
C THR A 367 -6.28 -6.98 -14.99
N ARG A 368 -6.70 -7.86 -14.07
CA ARG A 368 -5.80 -8.52 -13.11
C ARG A 368 -4.59 -9.16 -13.78
N PRO A 369 -3.36 -8.85 -13.33
CA PRO A 369 -2.17 -9.49 -13.87
C PRO A 369 -2.15 -11.00 -13.57
N ARG A 370 -2.16 -11.83 -14.62
CA ARG A 370 -2.20 -13.31 -14.54
C ARG A 370 -1.03 -13.97 -13.80
N TRP A 371 0.07 -13.27 -13.52
CA TRP A 371 1.22 -13.84 -12.80
C TRP A 371 1.00 -13.99 -11.29
N MET A 372 -0.07 -13.40 -10.72
CA MET A 372 -0.46 -13.66 -9.32
C MET A 372 -0.98 -15.09 -9.11
N SER A 373 -1.56 -15.74 -10.12
CA SER A 373 -2.03 -17.13 -10.01
C SER A 373 -0.95 -18.19 -10.20
N GLU A 374 0.25 -17.79 -10.62
CA GLU A 374 1.37 -18.72 -10.88
C GLU A 374 2.25 -18.90 -9.65
N THR A 375 2.43 -17.85 -8.84
CA THR A 375 3.21 -17.92 -7.59
C THR A 375 2.49 -18.73 -6.52
N GLU A 376 1.14 -18.70 -6.47
CA GLU A 376 0.37 -19.59 -5.60
C GLU A 376 0.49 -21.06 -6.02
N ARG A 377 0.59 -21.32 -7.33
CA ARG A 377 0.84 -22.67 -7.87
C ARG A 377 2.26 -23.16 -7.59
N SER A 378 3.27 -22.33 -7.81
CA SER A 378 4.66 -22.73 -7.56
C SER A 378 4.95 -22.99 -6.08
N THR A 379 4.31 -22.26 -5.16
CA THR A 379 4.44 -22.55 -3.72
C THR A 379 3.71 -23.82 -3.27
N LEU A 380 2.75 -24.31 -4.05
CA LEU A 380 2.10 -25.60 -3.80
C LEU A 380 2.96 -26.74 -4.36
N ASP A 381 3.51 -26.57 -5.57
CA ASP A 381 4.38 -27.58 -6.21
C ASP A 381 5.74 -27.72 -5.49
N GLU A 382 6.30 -26.63 -4.95
CA GLU A 382 7.57 -26.65 -4.21
C GLU A 382 7.42 -27.31 -2.83
N ASN A 383 6.25 -27.17 -2.18
CA ASN A 383 5.96 -27.88 -0.92
C ASN A 383 5.68 -29.37 -1.14
N ASP A 384 5.01 -29.76 -2.23
CA ASP A 384 4.72 -31.17 -2.55
C ASP A 384 6.01 -31.94 -2.86
N ASN A 385 6.98 -31.29 -3.53
CA ASN A 385 8.29 -31.88 -3.79
C ASN A 385 9.19 -31.96 -2.55
N THR A 386 9.02 -31.06 -1.57
CA THR A 386 9.80 -31.07 -0.33
C THR A 386 9.29 -32.14 0.64
N ASP A 387 7.97 -32.34 0.73
CA ASP A 387 7.34 -33.42 1.51
C ASP A 387 7.66 -34.81 0.91
N ALA A 388 7.76 -34.93 -0.42
CA ALA A 388 8.16 -36.18 -1.08
C ALA A 388 9.64 -36.54 -0.80
N ASP A 389 10.54 -35.55 -0.81
CA ASP A 389 11.97 -35.76 -0.52
C ASP A 389 12.24 -36.05 0.97
N GLU A 390 11.47 -35.45 1.90
CA GLU A 390 11.55 -35.79 3.33
C GLU A 390 11.01 -37.19 3.61
N HIS A 391 9.95 -37.64 2.93
CA HIS A 391 9.45 -39.00 3.06
C HIS A 391 10.41 -40.06 2.49
N HIS A 392 11.19 -39.72 1.46
CA HIS A 392 12.23 -40.61 0.93
C HIS A 392 13.46 -40.67 1.85
N ARG A 393 13.92 -39.53 2.40
CA ARG A 393 15.06 -39.50 3.34
C ARG A 393 14.75 -40.15 4.69
N GLN A 394 13.51 -40.11 5.17
CA GLN A 394 13.14 -40.77 6.43
C GLN A 394 13.04 -42.30 6.30
N ARG A 395 12.91 -42.85 5.09
CA ARG A 395 12.96 -44.31 4.88
C ARG A 395 14.37 -44.89 4.87
N ASP A 396 15.39 -44.08 4.53
CA ASP A 396 16.78 -44.53 4.40
C ASP A 396 17.61 -44.39 5.69
N VAL A 397 17.02 -43.85 6.77
CA VAL A 397 17.70 -43.67 8.07
C VAL A 397 16.90 -44.36 9.19
N ALA A 398 16.82 -45.69 9.12
CA ALA A 398 16.51 -46.53 10.28
C ALA A 398 17.80 -47.26 10.70
N PRO A 399 18.35 -47.02 11.90
CA PRO A 399 19.56 -47.67 12.34
C PRO A 399 19.27 -49.11 12.81
N SER A 400 20.15 -50.01 12.42
CA SER A 400 20.29 -51.38 12.92
C SER A 400 20.29 -51.43 14.45
N GLY A 401 19.35 -52.16 15.04
CA GLY A 401 19.28 -52.39 16.48
C GLY A 401 20.40 -53.29 17.00
N GLU A 402 21.09 -52.82 18.04
CA GLU A 402 22.05 -53.56 18.84
C GLU A 402 21.37 -54.64 19.71
N GLN A 403 21.98 -55.85 19.71
CA GLN A 403 21.82 -56.84 20.79
C GLN A 403 22.60 -56.39 22.03
N PRO A 404 22.20 -56.84 23.24
CA PRO A 404 23.14 -57.71 23.95
C PRO A 404 22.48 -58.82 24.78
N GLY A 405 23.12 -60.00 24.77
CA GLY A 405 23.05 -60.96 25.87
C GLY A 405 22.61 -62.37 25.51
N ASP A 406 23.57 -63.28 25.34
CA ASP A 406 23.62 -64.52 26.15
C ASP A 406 24.97 -65.25 25.95
N ARG A 407 25.73 -65.44 27.03
CA ARG A 407 26.95 -66.28 27.06
C ARG A 407 26.56 -67.63 27.67
N GLY A 408 26.37 -68.65 26.85
CA GLY A 408 26.67 -70.03 27.27
C GLY A 408 28.19 -70.22 27.46
N PRO A 409 28.69 -71.29 28.12
CA PRO A 409 28.13 -72.64 28.05
C PRO A 409 28.20 -73.46 29.36
N ARG A 410 27.21 -74.33 29.63
CA ARG A 410 27.42 -75.52 30.48
C ARG A 410 26.58 -76.72 30.02
N ARG A 411 27.27 -77.71 29.44
CA ARG A 411 26.89 -79.14 29.49
C ARG A 411 28.14 -80.02 29.50
N ARG A 412 28.38 -80.70 30.63
CA ARG A 412 28.57 -82.17 30.80
C ARG A 412 29.36 -82.48 32.08
N ARG A 413 28.72 -83.20 33.01
CA ARG A 413 29.03 -84.57 33.50
C ARG A 413 30.39 -84.66 34.22
N VAL A 414 30.40 -84.72 35.55
CA VAL A 414 30.30 -85.95 36.38
C VAL A 414 31.42 -86.94 36.05
N LEU A 415 32.48 -86.88 36.87
CA LEU A 415 33.53 -87.87 37.08
C LEU A 415 33.10 -88.74 38.27
N THR A 416 32.76 -90.01 38.02
CA THR A 416 33.55 -91.24 38.28
C THR A 416 33.55 -91.71 39.74
N THR A 417 32.74 -92.75 39.95
CA THR A 417 33.04 -94.02 40.63
C THR A 417 34.36 -94.12 41.41
N SER A 418 34.28 -94.50 42.68
CA SER A 418 34.40 -95.92 43.10
C SER A 418 34.79 -96.01 44.58
N SER A 419 34.02 -96.77 45.36
CA SER A 419 34.52 -97.37 46.58
C SER A 419 35.27 -98.67 46.24
N ARG A 420 36.57 -98.71 46.57
CA ARG A 420 37.18 -99.74 47.42
C ARG A 420 38.59 -99.30 47.83
N GLY A 421 38.88 -99.40 49.13
CA GLY A 421 40.24 -99.46 49.67
C GLY A 421 40.58 -98.38 50.68
N THR A 422 40.34 -98.71 51.95
CA THR A 422 41.03 -98.31 53.20
C THR A 422 41.56 -96.89 53.35
#